data_AF-A0A349Q1K7-F1
#
_entry.id   AF-A0A349Q1K7-F1
#
_cell.length_a   1.000
_cell.length_b   1.000
_cell.length_c   1.000
_cell.angle_alpha   90.00
_cell.angle_beta   90.00
_cell.angle_gamma   90.00
#
_symmetry.space_group_name_H-M   'P 1'
#
loop_
_entity.id
_entity.type
_entity.pdbx_description
1 polymer ?
#
loop_
_entity_poly.entity_id
_entity_poly.type
_entity_poly.pdbx_seq_one_letter_code
_entity_poly.pdbx_strand_id
1 'polypeptide(L)' 'ECNEGIIANSINIDIYEGQGFIAKLEALDKSKNYYVYCRSGARSAKACEIMQGLGFENTYNLLGGILEWNGDIV' A
#
# COMPACT_ATOMS: atom_id res chain seq x y z
N GLU A 1 11.85 0.21 6.98
CA GLU A 1 11.97 -0.04 5.52
C GLU A 1 12.01 1.25 4.71
N CYS A 2 11.19 2.28 4.99
CA CYS A 2 11.26 3.57 4.28
C CYS A 2 12.60 4.32 4.34
N ASN A 3 13.56 3.89 5.16
CA ASN A 3 14.88 4.52 5.22
C ASN A 3 15.78 4.14 4.02
N GLU A 4 15.39 3.15 3.21
CA GLU A 4 16.11 2.72 1.99
C GLU A 4 15.57 3.39 0.71
N GLY A 5 14.56 4.25 0.85
CA GLY A 5 13.89 4.94 -0.25
C GLY A 5 12.41 4.57 -0.37
N ILE A 6 11.60 5.52 -0.81
CA ILE A 6 10.17 5.34 -1.08
C ILE A 6 9.82 5.79 -2.50
N ILE A 7 8.78 5.22 -3.09
CA ILE A 7 8.26 5.75 -4.35
C ILE A 7 7.75 7.17 -4.05
N ALA A 8 8.14 8.14 -4.87
CA ALA A 8 7.81 9.54 -4.65
C ALA A 8 6.29 9.75 -4.50
N ASN A 9 5.89 10.61 -3.56
CA ASN A 9 4.50 10.91 -3.21
C ASN A 9 3.69 9.72 -2.64
N SER A 10 4.33 8.61 -2.29
CA SER A 10 3.66 7.52 -1.59
C SER A 10 3.28 7.89 -0.16
N ILE A 11 2.18 7.29 0.33
CA ILE A 11 1.73 7.42 1.72
C ILE A 11 2.14 6.14 2.44
N ASN A 12 2.86 6.27 3.55
CA ASN A 12 3.21 5.13 4.39
C ASN A 12 2.08 4.83 5.38
N ILE A 13 1.47 3.66 5.24
CA ILE A 13 0.52 3.08 6.18
C ILE A 13 1.01 1.68 6.53
N ASP A 14 1.34 1.44 7.80
CA ASP A 14 1.92 0.18 8.24
C ASP A 14 0.84 -0.87 8.52
N ILE A 15 0.86 -1.96 7.76
CA ILE A 15 -0.08 -3.09 7.89
C ILE A 15 -0.01 -3.78 9.26
N TYR A 16 1.10 -3.64 9.99
CA TYR A 16 1.29 -4.25 11.30
C TYR A 16 0.73 -3.42 12.47
N GLU A 17 0.22 -2.22 12.22
CA GLU A 17 -0.44 -1.39 13.25
C GLU A 17 -1.82 -1.92 13.68
N GLY A 18 -2.29 -3.05 13.13
CA GLY A 18 -3.55 -3.68 13.52
C GLY A 18 -4.75 -2.74 13.32
N GLN A 19 -5.42 -2.34 14.39
CA GLN A 19 -6.54 -1.37 14.30
C GLN A 19 -6.09 0.00 13.76
N GLY A 20 -4.84 0.41 13.99
CA GLY A 20 -4.30 1.67 13.46
C GLY A 20 -4.26 1.66 11.93
N PHE A 21 -3.95 0.53 11.31
CA PHE A 21 -3.98 0.34 9.86
C PHE A 21 -5.39 0.57 9.31
N ILE A 22 -6.39 -0.09 9.92
CA ILE A 22 -7.79 0.02 9.51
C ILE A 22 -8.30 1.46 9.65
N ALA A 23 -7.98 2.13 10.76
CA ALA A 23 -8.39 3.51 10.98
C ALA A 23 -7.81 4.47 9.92
N LYS A 24 -6.55 4.28 9.52
CA LYS A 24 -5.92 5.07 8.45
C LYS A 24 -6.56 4.78 7.09
N LEU A 25 -6.93 3.53 6.80
CA LEU A 25 -7.64 3.18 5.57
C LEU A 25 -9.04 3.80 5.52
N GLU A 26 -9.80 3.77 6.61
CA GLU A 26 -11.15 4.36 6.64
C GLU A 26 -11.17 5.89 6.43
N ALA A 27 -10.04 6.56 6.65
CA ALA A 27 -9.87 7.98 6.34
C ALA A 27 -9.62 8.27 4.84
N LEU A 28 -9.41 7.23 4.02
CA LEU A 28 -9.17 7.36 2.59
C LEU A 28 -10.47 7.30 1.79
N ASP A 29 -10.45 7.93 0.61
CA ASP A 29 -11.57 7.91 -0.32
C ASP A 29 -11.62 6.57 -1.06
N LYS A 30 -12.63 5.75 -0.77
CA LYS A 30 -12.79 4.38 -1.27
C LYS A 30 -13.07 4.26 -2.78
N SER A 31 -13.44 5.37 -3.43
CA SER A 31 -13.71 5.41 -4.88
C SER A 31 -12.44 5.55 -5.74
N LYS A 32 -11.32 5.94 -5.12
CA LYS A 32 -10.05 6.17 -5.84
C LYS A 32 -9.33 4.86 -6.16
N ASN A 33 -8.40 4.98 -7.11
CA ASN A 33 -7.47 3.91 -7.44
C ASN A 33 -6.28 3.93 -6.47
N TYR A 34 -6.07 2.83 -5.74
CA TYR A 34 -4.93 2.64 -4.86
C TYR A 34 -3.94 1.65 -5.45
N TYR A 35 -2.71 2.11 -5.65
CA TYR A 35 -1.57 1.28 -6.03
C TYR A 35 -0.73 1.05 -4.77
N VAL A 36 -0.73 -0.19 -4.29
CA VAL A 36 -0.14 -0.56 -3.00
C VAL A 36 1.11 -1.36 -3.25
N TYR A 37 2.20 -1.01 -2.57
CA TYR A 37 3.46 -1.73 -2.63
C TYR A 37 4.03 -1.94 -1.23
N CYS A 38 4.89 -2.95 -1.12
CA CYS A 38 5.77 -3.14 0.02
C CYS A 38 7.17 -3.50 -0.52
N ARG A 39 8.02 -4.14 0.29
CA ARG A 39 9.35 -4.56 -0.19
C ARG A 39 9.29 -5.49 -1.41
N SER A 40 8.53 -6.59 -1.33
CA SER A 40 8.51 -7.67 -2.36
C SER A 40 7.12 -8.00 -2.93
N GLY A 41 6.09 -7.24 -2.57
CA GLY A 41 4.71 -7.45 -3.03
C GLY A 41 3.81 -8.32 -2.14
N ALA A 42 4.36 -9.09 -1.20
CA ALA A 42 3.57 -10.02 -0.37
C ALA A 42 2.64 -9.31 0.64
N ARG A 43 3.14 -8.29 1.35
CA ARG A 43 2.34 -7.55 2.34
C ARG A 43 1.33 -6.63 1.68
N SER A 44 1.68 -6.06 0.54
CA SER A 44 0.77 -5.21 -0.24
C SER A 44 -0.36 -6.01 -0.87
N ALA A 45 -0.12 -7.27 -1.27
CA ALA A 45 -1.22 -8.18 -1.65
C ALA A 45 -2.22 -8.34 -0.49
N LYS A 46 -1.72 -8.58 0.73
CA LYS A 46 -2.58 -8.70 1.92
C LYS A 46 -3.30 -7.39 2.25
N ALA A 47 -2.64 -6.25 2.11
CA ALA A 47 -3.26 -4.93 2.28
C ALA A 47 -4.40 -4.72 1.28
N CYS A 48 -4.21 -5.08 0.00
CA CYS A 48 -5.26 -4.98 -1.02
C CYS A 48 -6.48 -5.84 -0.67
N GLU A 49 -6.30 -7.07 -0.18
CA GLU A 49 -7.41 -7.93 0.28
C GLU A 49 -8.21 -7.25 1.41
N ILE A 50 -7.51 -6.67 2.38
CA ILE A 50 -8.15 -5.96 3.50
C ILE A 50 -8.92 -4.74 2.98
N MET A 51 -8.30 -3.93 2.12
CA MET A 51 -8.94 -2.75 1.52
C MET A 51 -10.20 -3.13 0.73
N GLN A 52 -10.16 -4.20 -0.07
CA GLN A 52 -11.36 -4.71 -0.76
C GLN A 52 -12.45 -5.12 0.22
N GLY A 53 -12.09 -5.80 1.32
CA GLY A 53 -13.02 -6.15 2.40
C GLY A 53 -13.64 -4.93 3.10
N LEU A 54 -12.96 -3.78 3.09
CA LEU A 54 -13.46 -2.50 3.61
C LEU A 54 -14.26 -1.69 2.58
N GLY A 55 -14.43 -2.21 1.36
CA GLY A 55 -15.24 -1.59 0.30
C GLY A 55 -14.49 -0.62 -0.60
N PHE A 56 -13.16 -0.70 -0.69
CA PHE A 56 -12.41 0.03 -1.72
C PHE A 56 -12.71 -0.57 -3.10
N GLU A 57 -13.06 0.29 -4.05
CA GLU A 57 -13.47 -0.13 -5.40
C GLU A 57 -12.28 -0.66 -6.21
N ASN A 58 -11.13 0.02 -6.11
CA ASN A 58 -9.99 -0.20 -7.00
C ASN A 58 -8.68 -0.29 -6.21
N THR A 59 -8.16 -1.50 -6.04
CA THR A 59 -6.86 -1.76 -5.38
C THR A 59 -5.96 -2.63 -6.26
N TYR A 60 -4.72 -2.19 -6.41
CA TYR A 60 -3.73 -2.82 -7.29
C TYR A 60 -2.45 -3.08 -6.52
N ASN A 61 -2.05 -4.35 -6.44
CA ASN A 61 -0.78 -4.72 -5.83
C ASN A 61 0.37 -4.54 -6.84
N LEU A 62 1.42 -3.82 -6.45
CA LEU A 62 2.65 -3.78 -7.22
C LEU A 62 3.42 -5.10 -7.05
N LEU A 63 3.39 -5.94 -8.08
CA LEU A 63 4.16 -7.19 -8.13
C LEU A 63 5.66 -6.89 -8.06
N GLY A 64 6.40 -7.75 -7.35
CA GLY A 64 7.82 -7.53 -7.07
C GLY A 64 8.11 -6.46 -6.02
N GLY A 65 7.11 -5.62 -5.68
CA GLY A 65 7.24 -4.52 -4.73
C GLY A 65 8.26 -3.48 -5.18
N ILE A 66 8.83 -2.75 -4.22
CA ILE A 66 9.87 -1.75 -4.50
C ILE A 66 11.16 -2.38 -5.04
N LEU A 67 11.41 -3.68 -4.80
CA LEU A 67 12.60 -4.37 -5.30
C LEU A 67 12.65 -4.49 -6.83
N GLU A 68 11.49 -4.51 -7.49
CA GLU A 68 11.39 -4.55 -8.95
C GLU A 68 10.93 -3.19 -9.54
N TRP A 69 10.88 -2.14 -8.71
CA TRP A 69 10.55 -0.79 -9.16
C TRP A 69 11.74 -0.19 -9.89
N ASN A 70 11.52 0.21 -11.15
CA ASN A 70 12.55 0.82 -12.01
C ASN A 70 12.40 2.35 -12.13
N GLY A 71 11.44 2.95 -11.43
CA GLY A 71 11.23 4.40 -11.43
C GLY A 71 12.00 5.09 -10.31
N ASP A 72 11.74 6.39 -10.15
CA ASP A 72 12.39 7.18 -9.12
C ASP A 72 11.95 6.77 -7.70
N ILE A 73 12.93 6.79 -6.80
CA ILE A 73 12.81 6.57 -5.36
C ILE A 73 13.43 7.78 -4.66
N VAL A 74 12.81 8.23 -3.57
CA VAL A 74 13.21 9.40 -2.77
C VAL A 74 13.49 9.03 -1.32
#